data_AF-A0A9D4KIV6-F1
#
_entry.id   AF-A0A9D4KIV6-F1
#
_cell.length_a   1.000
_cell.length_b   1.000
_cell.length_c   1.000
_cell.angle_alpha   90.00
_cell.angle_beta   90.00
_cell.angle_gamma   90.00
#
_symmetry.space_group_name_H-M   'P 1'
#
loop_
_entity.id
_entity.type
_entity.pdbx_description
1 polymer ?
#
loop_
_entity_poly.entity_id
_entity_poly.type
_entity_poly.pdbx_seq_one_letter_code
_entity_poly.pdbx_strand_id
1 'polypeptide(L)' 'MSESDQDDSDTDVCCVCNLFTPVEEHNSAFVVFVKWVQCDKCEHWVHLIFCTQVRVVRRGDKFLCPHCATEE' A
#
# COMPACT_ATOMS: atom_id res chain seq x y z
N MET A 1 27.31 -22.74 -13.71
CA MET A 1 26.01 -22.96 -13.05
C MET A 1 25.45 -21.59 -12.76
N SER A 2 24.22 -21.35 -13.19
CA SER A 2 23.58 -20.04 -13.19
C SER A 2 22.93 -19.81 -11.85
N GLU A 3 23.41 -18.83 -11.09
CA GLU A 3 22.71 -18.26 -9.94
C GLU A 3 22.75 -16.75 -10.16
N SER A 4 21.92 -16.31 -11.09
CA SER A 4 21.50 -14.91 -11.13
C SER A 4 20.49 -14.79 -10.00
N ASP A 5 20.97 -14.42 -8.80
CA ASP A 5 20.14 -13.85 -7.75
C ASP A 5 19.53 -12.57 -8.33
N GLN A 6 18.42 -12.74 -9.02
CA GLN A 6 17.50 -11.66 -9.34
C GLN A 6 16.94 -11.22 -8.00
N ASP A 7 17.53 -10.16 -7.47
CA ASP A 7 16.99 -9.35 -6.40
C ASP A 7 15.57 -8.95 -6.82
N ASP A 8 14.58 -9.72 -6.40
CA ASP A 8 13.16 -9.37 -6.36
C ASP A 8 13.01 -8.16 -5.41
N SER A 9 13.53 -7.01 -5.83
CA SER A 9 13.29 -5.71 -5.20
C SER A 9 11.89 -5.19 -5.57
N ASP A 10 10.91 -6.08 -5.69
CA ASP A 10 9.49 -5.74 -5.57
C ASP A 10 9.19 -5.67 -4.07
N THR A 11 9.85 -4.74 -3.40
CA THR A 11 9.57 -4.49 -1.98
C THR A 11 8.15 -3.96 -1.95
N ASP A 12 7.21 -4.72 -1.36
CA ASP A 12 5.79 -4.37 -1.21
C ASP A 12 5.61 -3.05 -0.44
N VAL A 13 5.93 -1.92 -1.07
CA VAL A 13 5.83 -0.58 -0.50
C VAL A 13 4.52 0.06 -0.90
N CYS A 14 4.00 0.91 -0.03
CA CYS A 14 2.82 1.70 -0.35
C CYS A 14 3.16 2.71 -1.45
N CYS A 15 2.41 2.73 -2.55
CA CYS A 15 2.71 3.63 -3.68
C CYS A 15 2.50 5.12 -3.38
N VAL A 16 1.91 5.46 -2.23
CA VAL A 16 1.68 6.85 -1.80
C VAL A 16 2.85 7.37 -0.97
N CYS A 17 3.32 6.59 0.01
CA CYS A 17 4.38 7.03 0.93
C CYS A 17 5.73 6.37 0.65
N ASN A 18 5.80 5.39 -0.26
CA ASN A 18 6.97 4.58 -0.60
C ASN A 18 7.64 3.91 0.62
N LEU A 19 6.83 3.56 1.62
CA LEU A 19 7.26 2.86 2.82
C LEU A 19 6.49 1.56 2.97
N PHE A 20 7.14 0.54 3.55
CA PHE A 20 6.46 -0.67 3.98
C PHE A 20 5.58 -0.40 5.21
N THR A 21 6.08 0.39 6.16
CA THR A 21 5.37 0.75 7.39
C THR A 21 5.07 2.26 7.39
N PRO A 22 3.82 2.68 7.64
CA PRO A 22 3.49 4.10 7.71
C PRO A 22 4.16 4.75 8.93
N VAL A 23 4.67 5.98 8.75
CA VAL A 23 5.43 6.72 9.80
C VAL A 23 4.60 6.92 11.08
N GLU A 24 3.28 7.02 10.96
CA GLU A 24 2.35 7.19 12.09
C GLU A 24 2.29 5.96 13.01
N GLU A 25 2.62 4.76 12.53
CA GLU A 25 2.70 3.56 13.37
C GLU A 25 3.91 3.62 14.32
N HIS A 26 5.04 4.16 13.85
CA HIS A 26 6.30 4.15 14.58
C HIS A 26 6.25 4.96 15.91
N ASN A 27 5.20 5.75 16.12
CA ASN A 27 5.02 6.57 17.32
C ASN A 27 3.81 6.15 18.17
N SER A 28 3.20 5.01 17.88
CA SER A 28 2.05 4.50 18.63
C SER A 28 2.48 3.72 19.88
N ALA A 29 1.87 4.04 21.02
CA ALA A 29 2.00 3.24 22.26
C ALA A 29 1.24 1.90 22.21
N PHE A 30 0.51 1.63 21.12
CA PHE A 30 -0.30 0.44 20.92
C PHE A 30 0.07 -0.26 19.61
N VAL A 31 -0.10 -1.59 19.58
CA VAL A 31 0.03 -2.38 18.34
C VAL A 31 -1.07 -1.96 17.37
N VAL A 32 -0.69 -1.42 16.21
CA VAL A 32 -1.64 -1.06 15.14
C VAL A 32 -1.44 -2.01 13.97
N PHE A 33 -2.49 -2.70 13.56
CA PHE A 33 -2.45 -3.52 12.37
C PHE A 33 -2.69 -2.65 11.14
N VAL A 34 -1.64 -2.45 10.35
CA VAL A 34 -1.73 -1.76 9.07
C VAL A 34 -2.54 -2.61 8.09
N LYS A 35 -3.61 -2.02 7.57
CA LYS A 35 -4.44 -2.66 6.55
C LYS A 35 -3.98 -2.21 5.18
N TRP A 36 -3.93 -3.15 4.24
CA TRP A 36 -3.50 -2.91 2.88
C TRP A 36 -4.63 -3.15 1.89
N VAL A 37 -4.59 -2.43 0.78
CA VAL A 37 -5.46 -2.66 -0.38
C VAL A 37 -4.64 -2.45 -1.66
N GLN A 38 -4.96 -3.20 -2.69
CA GLN A 38 -4.35 -3.06 -4.01
C GLN A 38 -5.19 -2.13 -4.88
N CYS A 39 -4.54 -1.25 -5.64
CA CYS A 39 -5.19 -0.39 -6.62
C CYS A 39 -5.65 -1.17 -7.85
N ASP A 40 -6.92 -1.04 -8.25
CA ASP A 40 -7.46 -1.70 -9.45
C ASP A 40 -6.93 -1.13 -10.79
N LYS A 41 -6.23 0.02 -10.79
CA LYS A 41 -5.69 0.65 -12.01
C LYS A 41 -4.19 0.42 -12.19
N CYS A 42 -3.39 0.68 -11.16
CA CYS A 42 -1.92 0.58 -11.24
C CYS A 42 -1.36 -0.66 -10.53
N GLU A 43 -2.21 -1.51 -9.95
CA GLU A 43 -1.85 -2.77 -9.30
C GLU A 43 -0.89 -2.67 -8.11
N HIS A 44 -0.52 -1.45 -7.68
CA HIS A 44 0.29 -1.22 -6.49
C HIS A 44 -0.52 -1.26 -5.19
N TRP A 45 0.16 -1.60 -4.11
CA TRP A 45 -0.39 -1.65 -2.76
C TRP A 45 -0.42 -0.28 -2.09
N VAL A 46 -1.39 -0.07 -1.21
CA VAL A 46 -1.59 1.16 -0.44
C VAL A 46 -2.03 0.86 0.98
N HIS A 47 -1.52 1.63 1.96
CA HIS A 47 -2.02 1.61 3.32
C HIS A 47 -3.41 2.25 3.41
N LEU A 48 -4.42 1.44 3.77
CA LEU A 48 -5.73 1.95 4.18
C LEU A 48 -5.60 2.78 5.45
N ILE A 49 -6.47 3.79 5.61
CA ILE A 49 -6.53 4.73 6.75
C ILE A 49 -5.34 5.70 6.83
N PHE A 50 -4.11 5.24 6.59
CA PHE A 50 -2.88 6.04 6.71
C PHE A 50 -2.58 6.84 5.44
N CYS A 51 -2.61 6.19 4.28
CA CYS A 51 -2.26 6.83 3.01
C CYS A 51 -3.50 7.15 2.15
N THR A 52 -4.70 6.86 2.67
CA THR A 52 -5.97 7.08 1.98
C THR A 52 -7.02 7.55 2.99
N GLN A 53 -8.05 8.26 2.51
CA GLN A 53 -9.23 8.57 3.32
C GLN A 53 -10.18 7.37 3.48
N VAL A 54 -9.88 6.26 2.81
CA VAL A 54 -10.70 5.04 2.81
C VAL A 54 -10.35 4.21 4.04
N ARG A 55 -11.35 3.95 4.87
CA ARG A 55 -11.16 3.20 6.13
C ARG A 55 -11.40 1.70 5.99
N VAL A 56 -12.28 1.33 5.07
CA VAL A 56 -12.71 -0.06 4.83
C VAL A 56 -13.01 -0.20 3.34
N VAL A 57 -12.54 -1.28 2.74
CA VAL A 57 -12.91 -1.73 1.40
C VAL A 57 -13.61 -3.06 1.55
N ARG A 58 -14.80 -3.21 0.97
CA ARG A 58 -15.54 -4.47 1.02
C ARG A 58 -15.15 -5.35 -0.15
N ARG A 59 -15.39 -6.65 -0.01
CA ARG A 59 -15.14 -7.59 -1.10
C ARG A 59 -16.02 -7.23 -2.30
N GLY A 60 -15.38 -6.98 -3.44
CA GLY A 60 -16.06 -6.60 -4.69
C GLY A 60 -16.13 -5.09 -4.94
N ASP A 61 -15.71 -4.26 -3.99
CA ASP A 61 -15.53 -2.82 -4.24
C ASP A 61 -14.29 -2.62 -5.11
N LYS A 62 -14.37 -1.64 -6.02
CA LYS A 62 -13.19 -1.11 -6.71
C LYS A 62 -12.51 -0.07 -5.84
N PHE A 63 -11.20 -0.15 -5.74
CA PHE A 63 -10.36 0.81 -5.04
C PHE A 63 -9.32 1.40 -6.00
N LEU A 64 -9.27 2.73 -6.05
CA LEU A 64 -8.22 3.46 -6.75
C LEU A 64 -7.33 4.17 -5.74
N CYS A 65 -6.01 4.07 -5.91
CA CYS A 65 -5.08 4.83 -5.11
C CYS A 65 -5.23 6.33 -5.39
N PRO A 66 -4.78 7.22 -4.48
CA PRO A 66 -4.88 8.66 -4.66
C PRO A 66 -4.29 9.16 -5.98
N HIS A 67 -3.18 8.58 -6.43
CA HIS A 67 -2.57 8.91 -7.73
C HIS A 67 -3.49 8.61 -8.90
N CYS A 68 -4.13 7.44 -8.89
CA CYS A 68 -5.02 7.00 -9.96
C CYS A 68 -6.39 7.67 -9.93
N ALA A 69 -6.85 8.11 -8.76
CA ALA A 69 -8.14 8.80 -8.57
C ALA A 69 -8.09 10.29 -8.96
N THR A 70 -6.91 10.93 -8.94
CA THR A 70 -6.75 12.34 -9.34
C THR A 70 -6.56 12.57 -10.84
N GLU A 71 -6.45 11.51 -11.64
CA GLU A 71 -6.30 11.62 -13.11
C GLU A 71 -7.65 11.66 -13.86
N GLU A 72 -8.73 12.12 -13.22
CA GLU A 72 -10.05 12.34 -13.82
C GLU A 72 -10.34 13.82 -14.13
#